data_AF-A0A7C5P0K8-F1
#
_entry.id   AF-A0A7C5P0K8-F1
#
_cell.length_a   1.000
_cell.length_b   1.000
_cell.length_c   1.000
_cell.angle_alpha   90.00
_cell.angle_beta   90.00
_cell.angle_gamma   90.00
#
_symmetry.space_group_name_H-M   'P 1'
#
loop_
_entity.id
_entity.type
_entity.pdbx_description
1 polymer ?
#
loop_
_entity_poly.entity_id
_entity_poly.type
_entity_poly.pdbx_seq_one_letter_code
_entity_poly.pdbx_strand_id
1 'polypeptide(L)'
;IVAGLDMDFRGEPFGPMPKLMAQAERVDKLHAICMVCGGPAFRTQRLIDGQPARYDDPVVVVGASELYEARCREHHSVPGGPDAAV
;
A
#
# COMPACT_ATOMS: atom_id res chain seq x y z
N ILE A 1 14.76 -16.27 -5.44
CA ILE A 1 14.55 -14.86 -5.03
C ILE A 1 13.27 -14.38 -5.69
N VAL A 2 12.33 -13.87 -4.90
CA VAL A 2 11.05 -13.32 -5.38
C VAL A 2 10.93 -11.91 -4.80
N ALA A 3 10.35 -10.99 -5.57
CA ALA A 3 10.08 -9.61 -5.13
C ALA A 3 8.67 -9.22 -5.55
N GLY A 4 7.99 -8.44 -4.71
CA GLY A 4 6.64 -7.96 -4.99
C GLY A 4 6.10 -7.11 -3.85
N LEU A 5 4.94 -6.50 -4.09
CA LEU A 5 4.19 -5.78 -3.07
C LEU A 5 3.61 -6.77 -2.05
N ASP A 6 3.72 -6.44 -0.78
CA ASP A 6 3.11 -7.20 0.31
C ASP A 6 1.65 -6.81 0.53
N MET A 7 1.29 -5.56 0.23
CA MET A 7 -0.07 -5.01 0.33
C MET A 7 -0.50 -4.25 -0.92
N ASP A 8 -1.82 -4.16 -1.15
CA ASP A 8 -2.43 -3.27 -2.14
C ASP A 8 -2.63 -1.84 -1.61
N PHE A 9 -3.23 -0.97 -2.42
CA PHE A 9 -3.50 0.42 -2.03
C PHE A 9 -4.47 0.55 -0.85
N ARG A 10 -5.28 -0.49 -0.58
CA ARG A 10 -6.24 -0.56 0.54
C ARG A 10 -5.53 -0.98 1.83
N GLY A 11 -4.26 -1.38 1.75
CA GLY A 11 -3.53 -1.96 2.87
C GLY A 11 -3.87 -3.44 3.10
N GLU A 12 -4.48 -4.10 2.12
CA GLU A 12 -4.80 -5.53 2.19
C GLU A 12 -3.70 -6.38 1.58
N PRO A 13 -3.53 -7.64 2.02
CA PRO A 13 -2.47 -8.49 1.51
C PRO A 13 -2.55 -8.71 -0.02
N PHE A 14 -1.44 -8.47 -0.74
CA PHE A 14 -1.45 -8.48 -2.20
C PHE A 14 -1.26 -9.88 -2.78
N GLY A 15 -2.30 -10.43 -3.40
CA GLY A 15 -2.22 -11.66 -4.20
C GLY A 15 -1.56 -12.83 -3.45
N PRO A 16 -0.54 -13.49 -4.02
CA PRO A 16 0.10 -14.65 -3.40
C PRO A 16 1.14 -14.28 -2.33
N MET A 17 1.50 -13.00 -2.18
CA MET A 17 2.62 -12.58 -1.36
C MET A 17 2.56 -13.06 0.10
N PRO A 18 1.39 -13.07 0.78
CA PRO A 18 1.30 -13.54 2.16
C PRO A 18 1.70 -15.01 2.32
N LYS A 19 1.33 -15.85 1.35
CA LYS A 19 1.68 -17.28 1.35
C LYS A 19 3.17 -17.47 1.07
N LEU A 20 3.72 -16.71 0.13
CA LEU A 20 5.15 -16.74 -0.19
C LEU A 20 6.01 -16.31 1.00
N MET A 21 5.61 -15.23 1.69
CA MET A 21 6.31 -14.76 2.89
C MET A 21 6.28 -15.79 4.03
N ALA A 22 5.15 -16.48 4.21
CA ALA A 22 5.03 -17.52 5.24
C ALA A 22 5.86 -18.78 4.97
N GLN A 23 6.15 -19.06 3.69
CA GLN A 23 6.92 -20.25 3.27
C GLN A 23 8.42 -19.97 3.12
N ALA A 24 8.82 -18.72 2.96
CA ALA A 24 10.22 -18.36 2.71
C ALA A 24 11.11 -18.54 3.95
N GLU A 25 12.32 -19.07 3.75
CA GLU A 25 13.33 -19.18 4.82
C GLU A 25 13.86 -17.80 5.24
N ARG A 26 13.81 -16.81 4.36
CA ARG A 26 14.21 -15.42 4.62
C ARG A 26 13.27 -14.45 3.95
N VAL A 27 12.83 -13.43 4.70
CA VAL A 27 11.97 -12.34 4.23
C VAL A 27 12.64 -11.00 4.53
N ASP A 28 12.92 -10.23 3.48
CA ASP A 28 13.38 -8.85 3.59
C ASP A 28 12.21 -7.91 3.26
N LYS A 29 11.61 -7.30 4.30
CA LYS A 29 10.51 -6.33 4.15
C LYS A 29 11.09 -4.93 4.07
N LEU A 30 11.11 -4.37 2.87
CA LEU A 30 11.63 -3.03 2.60
C LEU A 30 10.60 -1.96 2.96
N HIS A 31 11.09 -0.81 3.43
CA HIS A 31 10.26 0.35 3.77
C HIS A 31 10.73 1.57 2.97
N ALA A 32 9.80 2.46 2.67
CA ALA A 32 10.06 3.72 1.98
C ALA A 32 10.07 4.89 2.96
N ILE A 33 10.07 6.12 2.43
CA ILE A 33 9.92 7.35 3.20
C ILE A 33 8.50 7.89 2.99
N CYS A 34 7.84 8.26 4.07
CA CYS A 34 6.50 8.85 4.03
C CYS A 34 6.57 10.22 3.38
N MET A 35 5.83 10.41 2.29
CA MET A 35 5.79 11.67 1.55
C MET A 35 5.09 12.81 2.30
N VAL A 36 4.41 12.51 3.41
CA VAL A 36 3.74 13.52 4.26
C VAL A 36 4.61 13.96 5.43
N CYS A 37 5.21 13.02 6.17
CA CYS A 37 5.93 13.34 7.42
C CYS A 37 7.44 13.02 7.40
N GLY A 38 7.97 12.41 6.33
CA GLY A 38 9.38 12.02 6.24
C GLY A 38 9.81 10.82 7.09
N GLY A 39 8.91 10.25 7.91
CA GLY A 39 9.16 9.02 8.66
C GLY A 39 9.11 7.75 7.80
N PRO A 40 9.32 6.55 8.38
CA PRO A 40 9.21 5.29 7.65
C PRO A 40 7.81 5.06 7.07
N ALA A 41 7.72 4.65 5.79
CA ALA A 41 6.49 4.33 5.09
C ALA A 41 6.33 2.83 4.85
N PHE A 42 5.09 2.36 5.04
CA PHE A 42 4.70 0.96 4.99
C PHE A 42 3.48 0.71 4.11
N ARG A 43 2.89 1.76 3.52
CA ARG A 43 1.66 1.69 2.72
C ARG A 43 1.85 2.46 1.42
N THR A 44 1.20 1.97 0.37
CA THR A 44 1.06 2.69 -0.89
C THR A 44 -0.28 3.41 -0.87
N GLN A 45 -0.26 4.74 -0.80
CA GLN A 45 -1.45 5.55 -0.99
C GLN A 45 -1.73 5.66 -2.47
N ARG A 46 -2.94 5.28 -2.90
CA ARG A 46 -3.43 5.63 -4.24
C ARG A 46 -4.19 6.94 -4.19
N LEU A 47 -3.92 7.82 -5.15
CA LEU A 47 -4.60 9.08 -5.38
C LEU A 47 -5.25 9.05 -6.77
N ILE A 48 -6.49 9.50 -6.87
CA ILE A 48 -7.20 9.73 -8.13
C ILE A 48 -7.60 11.20 -8.10
N ASP A 49 -7.09 11.98 -9.06
CA ASP A 49 -7.27 13.45 -9.10
C ASP A 49 -6.87 14.14 -7.78
N GLY A 50 -5.79 13.65 -7.16
CA GLY A 50 -5.26 14.17 -5.89
C GLY A 50 -6.04 13.76 -4.63
N GLN A 51 -7.11 12.98 -4.77
CA GLN A 51 -7.91 12.49 -3.63
C GLN A 51 -7.63 11.00 -3.34
N PRO A 52 -7.67 10.56 -2.08
CA PRO A 52 -7.55 9.15 -1.73
C PRO A 52 -8.56 8.27 -2.48
N ALA A 53 -8.05 7.24 -3.17
CA ALA A 53 -8.89 6.24 -3.82
C ALA A 53 -9.78 5.52 -2.81
N ARG A 54 -11.00 5.20 -3.22
CA ARG A 54 -11.98 4.53 -2.37
C ARG A 54 -11.64 3.05 -2.23
N TYR A 55 -12.11 2.44 -1.15
CA TYR A 55 -11.88 1.03 -0.86
C TYR A 55 -12.44 0.08 -1.94
N ASP A 56 -13.55 0.45 -2.56
CA ASP A 56 -14.25 -0.32 -3.60
C ASP A 56 -13.69 -0.11 -5.01
N ASP A 57 -12.72 0.79 -5.18
CA ASP A 57 -12.07 1.01 -6.48
C ASP A 57 -11.25 -0.24 -6.90
N PRO A 58 -11.13 -0.53 -8.22
CA PRO A 58 -10.40 -1.69 -8.71
C PRO A 58 -8.97 -1.78 -8.17
N VAL A 59 -8.55 -2.96 -7.73
CA VAL A 59 -7.21 -3.19 -7.16
C VAL A 59 -6.11 -2.96 -8.19
N VAL A 60 -6.30 -3.48 -9.40
CA VAL A 60 -5.32 -3.41 -10.48
C VAL A 60 -5.70 -2.28 -11.43
N VAL A 61 -4.87 -1.24 -11.45
CA VAL A 61 -4.94 -0.15 -12.43
C VAL A 61 -3.53 0.03 -13.00
N VAL A 62 -3.41 0.00 -14.31
CA VAL A 62 -2.14 0.23 -15.01
C VAL A 62 -2.00 1.75 -15.22
N GLY A 63 -1.01 2.36 -14.59
CA GLY A 63 -0.74 3.80 -14.64
C GLY A 63 0.50 4.16 -13.82
N ALA A 64 1.10 5.33 -14.10
CA ALA A 64 2.38 5.77 -13.54
C ALA A 64 2.25 6.48 -12.17
N SER A 65 3.35 7.10 -11.74
CA SER A 65 3.58 7.74 -10.43
C SER A 65 2.56 8.81 -10.02
N GLU A 66 1.82 9.38 -10.97
CA GLU A 66 0.77 10.36 -10.70
C GLU A 66 -0.41 9.79 -9.88
N LEU A 67 -0.46 8.46 -9.72
CA LEU A 67 -1.48 7.78 -8.94
C LEU A 67 -1.01 7.29 -7.56
N TYR A 68 0.29 7.25 -7.25
CA TYR A 68 0.77 6.51 -6.07
C TYR A 68 1.90 7.20 -5.30
N GLU A 69 1.80 7.19 -3.97
CA GLU A 69 2.86 7.66 -3.09
C GLU A 69 3.02 6.79 -1.83
N ALA A 70 4.22 6.78 -1.27
CA ALA A 70 4.51 6.04 -0.04
C ALA A 70 4.05 6.83 1.18
N ARG A 71 3.24 6.21 2.05
CA ARG A 71 2.79 6.81 3.31
C ARG A 71 3.03 5.88 4.50
N CYS A 72 3.23 6.50 5.68
CA CYS A 72 3.18 5.77 6.94
C CYS A 72 1.72 5.41 7.27
N ARG A 73 1.52 4.60 8.31
CA ARG A 73 0.18 4.15 8.73
C ARG A 73 -0.77 5.31 9.07
N GLU A 74 -0.25 6.36 9.70
CA GLU A 74 -1.03 7.53 10.14
C GLU A 74 -1.53 8.38 8.97
N HIS A 75 -0.75 8.48 7.88
CA HIS A 75 -1.11 9.31 6.74
C HIS A 75 -1.80 8.53 5.61
N HIS A 76 -1.83 7.21 5.69
CA HIS A 76 -2.54 6.35 4.73
C HIS A 76 -4.04 6.41 5.00
N SER A 77 -4.83 6.77 3.98
CA SER A 77 -6.27 6.91 4.07
C SER A 77 -6.96 6.21 2.91
N VAL A 78 -8.01 5.46 3.21
CA VAL A 78 -8.81 4.71 2.23
C VAL A 78 -10.29 4.92 2.57
N PRO A 79 -10.97 5.90 1.96
CA PRO A 79 -12.38 6.16 2.21
C PRO A 79 -13.25 4.93 1.97
N GLY A 80 -14.14 4.64 2.92
CA GLY A 80 -15.00 3.45 2.88
C GLY A 80 -14.31 2.15 3.32
N GLY A 81 -13.03 2.20 3.71
CA GLY A 81 -12.30 1.08 4.30
C GLY A 81 -12.53 0.95 5.81
N PRO A 82 -12.17 -0.20 6.40
CA PRO A 82 -12.37 -0.47 7.83
C PRO A 82 -11.59 0.47 8.77
N ASP A 83 -10.48 1.04 8.30
CA ASP A 83 -9.64 1.99 9.05
C ASP A 83 -10.09 3.46 8.92
N ALA A 84 -11.17 3.77 8.18
CA ALA A 84 -11.62 5.15 7.94
C ALA A 84 -12.29 5.83 9.16
N ALA A 85 -12.32 5.16 10.32
CA ALA A 85 -13.08 5.56 11.51
C ALA A 85 -12.26 5.59 12.82
N VAL A 86 -10.92 5.55 12.74
CA VAL A 86 -10.03 5.67 13.93
C VAL A 86 -9.27 6.97 13.91
#